data_AF-A0A966NPV8-F1
#
_entry.id   AF-A0A966NPV8-F1
#
_cell.length_a   1.000
_cell.length_b   1.000
_cell.length_c   1.000
_cell.angle_alpha   90.00
_cell.angle_beta   90.00
_cell.angle_gamma   90.00
#
_symmetry.space_group_name_H-M   'P 1'
#
loop_
_entity.id
_entity.type
_entity.pdbx_description
1 polymer ?
#
loop_
_entity_poly.entity_id
_entity_poly.type
_entity_poly.pdbx_seq_one_letter_code
_entity_poly.pdbx_strand_id
1 'polypeptide(L)'
;EAFGKGFAYVEWIRPGFHLSKLVSGLKDYEGVILAHHGLIVWDDNSDKCYQKTLDAVATAEKYLATLRKPPQAEFRHNDLSDAQVMELLLTLRGKIGKKQVLRRDSRLRAIADRFDLSTVLDAGASSADHMLRIRPWSCSLTQENLSAQVDSYRQRYDSYFEANKSLLPPGYGSHGNDPRVFLVPGVGMIGAAPTVKEATMLADIAFHTHSVGATVVDCFARPRTLPDSEIFGFDYWPMELYKLKLKPKAPAMTGSIVIVTGAGSGIGRGIALYLGSLGANVVLADLDKNGLEATEAEFVKNKYPQPLLAPGDQSDENVVADTVAQTILNFGGIDGLVLNAGIGVPGKLEELSAQQWRKGLEVNLTSAFLLTKYGMKAMR
;
A
#
# COMPACT_ATOMS: atom_id res chain seq x y z
N GLU A 1 23.53 -17.77 -19.65
CA GLU A 1 23.06 -18.30 -20.96
C GLU A 1 22.80 -17.18 -21.96
N ALA A 2 21.89 -16.25 -21.69
CA ALA A 2 21.57 -15.11 -22.58
C ALA A 2 22.79 -14.34 -23.12
N PHE A 3 23.76 -14.04 -22.25
CA PHE A 3 24.90 -13.16 -22.55
C PHE A 3 26.13 -13.86 -23.14
N GLY A 4 26.09 -15.19 -23.31
CA GLY A 4 27.23 -15.95 -23.83
C GLY A 4 28.50 -15.81 -22.98
N LYS A 5 29.67 -15.78 -23.64
CA LYS A 5 31.00 -15.74 -23.00
C LYS A 5 31.52 -14.32 -22.70
N GLY A 6 30.84 -13.27 -23.20
CA GLY A 6 31.27 -11.88 -23.03
C GLY A 6 31.01 -11.32 -21.62
N PHE A 7 30.13 -11.97 -20.85
CA PHE A 7 29.80 -11.57 -19.49
C PHE A 7 30.31 -12.60 -18.48
N ALA A 8 30.85 -12.09 -17.38
CA ALA A 8 31.15 -12.92 -16.21
C ALA A 8 29.87 -13.17 -15.39
N TYR A 9 29.83 -14.29 -14.69
CA TYR A 9 28.81 -14.59 -13.69
C TYR A 9 29.48 -14.89 -12.35
N VAL A 10 29.01 -14.22 -11.31
CA VAL A 10 29.52 -14.39 -9.94
C VAL A 10 28.37 -14.89 -9.08
N GLU A 11 28.58 -16.04 -8.45
CA GLU A 11 27.65 -16.58 -7.46
C GLU A 11 27.44 -15.61 -6.30
N TRP A 12 26.30 -15.75 -5.63
CA TRP A 12 25.94 -14.81 -4.59
C TRP A 12 26.98 -14.82 -3.46
N ILE A 13 27.46 -13.63 -3.11
CA ILE A 13 28.23 -13.35 -1.91
C ILE A 13 27.72 -12.06 -1.28
N ARG A 14 27.85 -11.94 0.03
CA ARG A 14 27.42 -10.74 0.76
C ARG A 14 28.10 -9.47 0.19
N PRO A 15 27.36 -8.37 -0.04
CA PRO A 15 27.94 -7.17 -0.63
C PRO A 15 28.96 -6.54 0.33
N GLY A 16 30.01 -5.95 -0.24
CA GLY A 16 31.10 -5.33 0.52
C GLY A 16 32.43 -5.43 -0.22
N PHE A 17 33.51 -5.11 0.50
CA PHE A 17 34.85 -5.01 -0.08
C PHE A 17 35.33 -6.28 -0.81
N HIS A 18 34.97 -7.46 -0.30
CA HIS A 18 35.33 -8.73 -0.94
C HIS A 18 34.70 -8.85 -2.34
N LEU A 19 33.40 -8.56 -2.47
CA LEU A 19 32.72 -8.55 -3.76
C LEU A 19 33.32 -7.50 -4.70
N SER A 20 33.60 -6.30 -4.21
CA SER A 20 34.26 -5.25 -5.01
C SER A 20 35.64 -5.69 -5.54
N LYS A 21 36.44 -6.37 -4.70
CA LYS A 21 37.76 -6.89 -5.12
C LYS A 21 37.61 -7.97 -6.18
N LEU A 22 36.65 -8.88 -6.05
CA LEU A 22 36.37 -9.91 -7.04
C LEU A 22 35.97 -9.28 -8.38
N VAL A 23 35.03 -8.34 -8.37
CA VAL A 23 34.57 -7.62 -9.58
C VAL A 23 35.71 -6.85 -10.25
N SER A 24 36.63 -6.26 -9.49
CA SER A 24 37.79 -5.55 -10.06
C SER A 24 38.71 -6.45 -10.91
N GLY A 25 38.73 -7.76 -10.63
CA GLY A 25 39.46 -8.76 -11.40
C GLY A 25 38.76 -9.18 -12.71
N LEU A 26 37.53 -8.73 -12.95
CA LEU A 26 36.71 -9.10 -14.10
C LEU A 26 36.63 -8.01 -15.17
N LYS A 27 37.50 -7.00 -15.11
CA LYS A 27 37.50 -5.82 -16.01
C LYS A 27 37.60 -6.15 -17.50
N ASP A 28 38.12 -7.32 -17.85
CA ASP A 28 38.32 -7.77 -19.23
C ASP A 28 37.02 -8.31 -19.86
N TYR A 29 35.95 -8.48 -19.08
CA TYR A 29 34.60 -8.81 -19.57
C TYR A 29 33.85 -7.54 -20.02
N GLU A 30 32.79 -7.71 -20.80
CA GLU A 30 31.89 -6.61 -21.20
C GLU A 30 30.99 -6.15 -20.05
N GLY A 31 30.77 -7.04 -19.09
CA GLY A 31 30.04 -6.79 -17.86
C GLY A 31 29.99 -8.04 -16.99
N VAL A 32 29.33 -7.92 -15.85
CA VAL A 32 29.16 -9.01 -14.89
C VAL A 32 27.72 -9.11 -14.42
N ILE A 33 27.23 -10.33 -14.32
CA ILE A 33 26.00 -10.67 -13.62
C ILE A 33 26.38 -11.16 -12.23
N LEU A 34 25.96 -10.42 -11.22
CA LEU A 34 26.13 -10.77 -9.82
C LEU A 34 24.83 -11.40 -9.33
N ALA A 35 24.86 -12.69 -9.00
CA ALA A 35 23.66 -13.42 -8.56
C ALA A 35 23.00 -12.70 -7.36
N HIS A 36 21.71 -12.40 -7.49
CA HIS A 36 20.90 -11.64 -6.52
C HIS A 36 21.38 -10.21 -6.18
N HIS A 37 22.33 -9.64 -6.94
CA HIS A 37 22.70 -8.22 -6.86
C HIS A 37 22.32 -7.45 -8.13
N GLY A 38 22.45 -8.08 -9.30
CA GLY A 38 22.05 -7.51 -10.58
C GLY A 38 23.14 -7.50 -11.64
N LEU A 39 22.92 -6.70 -12.68
CA LEU A 39 23.80 -6.50 -13.82
C LEU A 39 24.69 -5.28 -13.58
N ILE A 40 25.99 -5.42 -13.83
CA ILE A 40 26.94 -4.31 -13.85
C ILE A 40 27.66 -4.32 -15.20
N VAL A 41 27.69 -3.16 -15.85
CA VAL A 41 28.49 -2.89 -17.04
C VAL A 41 29.39 -1.68 -16.77
N TRP A 42 30.42 -1.49 -17.57
CA TRP A 42 31.34 -0.36 -17.44
C TRP A 42 31.80 0.16 -18.81
N ASP A 43 32.10 1.45 -18.84
CA ASP A 43 32.80 2.14 -19.92
C ASP A 43 33.41 3.43 -19.36
N ASP A 44 34.51 3.90 -19.96
CA ASP A 44 35.12 5.19 -19.59
C ASP A 44 34.25 6.38 -20.05
N ASN A 45 33.29 6.14 -20.95
CA ASN A 45 32.32 7.13 -21.40
C ASN A 45 30.91 6.82 -20.87
N SER A 46 30.28 7.83 -20.24
CA SER A 46 28.96 7.70 -19.62
C SER A 46 27.87 7.26 -20.60
N ASP A 47 27.82 7.83 -21.81
CA ASP A 47 26.78 7.52 -22.81
C ASP A 47 26.93 6.08 -23.33
N LYS A 48 28.18 5.65 -23.54
CA LYS A 48 28.47 4.26 -23.91
C LYS A 48 28.12 3.29 -22.80
N CYS A 49 28.40 3.63 -21.54
CA CYS A 49 28.03 2.80 -20.39
C CYS A 49 26.49 2.65 -20.27
N TYR A 50 25.75 3.74 -20.48
CA TYR A 50 24.30 3.70 -20.52
C TYR A 50 23.78 2.84 -21.67
N GLN A 51 24.31 3.02 -22.89
CA GLN A 51 23.92 2.20 -24.04
C GLN A 51 24.21 0.71 -23.81
N LYS A 52 25.37 0.36 -23.26
CA LYS A 52 25.70 -1.03 -22.89
C LYS A 52 24.69 -1.61 -21.90
N THR A 53 24.21 -0.80 -20.95
CA THR A 53 23.17 -1.23 -20.00
C THR A 53 21.88 -1.58 -20.74
N LEU A 54 21.44 -0.70 -21.66
CA LEU A 54 20.24 -0.92 -22.47
C LEU A 54 20.37 -2.18 -23.35
N ASP A 55 21.51 -2.35 -24.02
CA ASP A 55 21.77 -3.48 -24.91
C ASP A 55 21.78 -4.81 -24.13
N ALA A 56 22.36 -4.81 -22.93
CA ALA A 56 22.38 -5.97 -22.05
C ALA A 56 20.97 -6.31 -21.53
N VAL A 57 20.19 -5.32 -21.11
CA VAL A 57 18.79 -5.53 -20.71
C VAL A 57 17.97 -6.08 -21.87
N ALA A 58 18.07 -5.49 -23.06
CA ALA A 58 17.36 -5.94 -24.26
C ALA A 58 17.75 -7.39 -24.65
N THR A 59 19.01 -7.76 -24.48
CA THR A 59 19.50 -9.13 -24.70
C THR A 59 18.84 -10.11 -23.73
N ALA A 60 18.76 -9.76 -22.44
CA ALA A 60 18.07 -10.57 -21.44
C ALA A 60 16.57 -10.70 -21.72
N GLU A 61 15.89 -9.60 -22.05
CA GLU A 61 14.47 -9.59 -22.40
C GLU A 61 14.17 -10.48 -23.60
N LYS A 62 14.97 -10.36 -24.67
CA LYS A 62 14.84 -11.19 -25.86
C LYS A 62 15.01 -12.67 -25.53
N TYR A 63 15.98 -13.01 -24.69
CA TYR A 63 16.20 -14.38 -24.25
C TYR A 63 15.02 -14.92 -23.41
N LEU A 64 14.56 -14.15 -22.42
CA LEU A 64 13.41 -14.52 -21.58
C LEU A 64 12.13 -14.71 -22.41
N ALA A 65 11.91 -13.89 -23.44
CA ALA A 65 10.78 -14.06 -24.35
C ALA A 65 10.78 -15.42 -25.08
N THR A 66 11.95 -16.03 -25.31
CA THR A 66 12.04 -17.40 -25.89
C THR A 66 11.71 -18.51 -24.90
N LEU A 67 11.86 -18.24 -23.60
CA LEU A 67 11.60 -19.21 -22.53
C LEU A 67 10.18 -19.09 -21.97
N ARG A 68 9.58 -17.91 -22.08
CA ARG A 68 8.32 -17.57 -21.45
C ARG A 68 7.21 -18.50 -21.91
N LYS A 69 6.71 -19.30 -20.99
CA LYS A 69 5.47 -20.05 -21.18
C LYS A 69 4.32 -19.13 -20.78
N PRO A 70 3.34 -18.89 -21.66
CA PRO A 70 2.17 -18.13 -21.26
C PRO A 70 1.52 -18.85 -20.07
N PRO A 71 1.17 -18.12 -18.99
CA PRO A 71 0.45 -18.74 -17.89
C PRO A 71 -0.82 -19.38 -18.45
N GLN A 72 -1.14 -20.60 -17.99
CA GLN A 72 -2.46 -21.17 -18.27
C GLN A 72 -3.48 -20.20 -17.67
N ALA A 73 -4.30 -19.61 -18.55
CA ALA A 73 -5.31 -18.63 -18.19
C ALA A 73 -6.50 -19.34 -17.50
N GLU A 74 -6.26 -19.86 -16.31
CA GLU A 74 -7.32 -20.29 -15.40
C GLU A 74 -7.62 -19.14 -14.44
N PHE A 75 -8.30 -18.11 -14.93
CA PHE A 75 -8.89 -17.09 -14.07
C PHE A 75 -10.06 -17.74 -13.32
N ARG A 76 -9.82 -18.14 -12.07
CA ARG A 76 -10.80 -18.89 -11.26
C ARG A 76 -11.80 -18.01 -10.53
N HIS A 77 -11.64 -16.69 -10.63
CA HIS A 77 -12.38 -15.73 -9.81
C HIS A 77 -12.98 -14.62 -10.66
N ASN A 78 -14.26 -14.35 -10.43
CA ASN A 78 -14.92 -13.15 -10.94
C ASN A 78 -14.44 -11.94 -10.14
N ASP A 79 -14.54 -10.75 -10.72
CA ASP A 79 -14.30 -9.51 -9.99
C ASP A 79 -15.28 -9.37 -8.82
N LEU A 80 -14.77 -8.94 -7.67
CA LEU A 80 -15.60 -8.65 -6.51
C LEU A 80 -16.36 -7.35 -6.78
N SER A 81 -17.65 -7.32 -6.43
CA SER A 81 -18.42 -6.09 -6.39
C SER A 81 -17.88 -5.11 -5.34
N ASP A 82 -18.15 -3.82 -5.48
CA ASP A 82 -17.71 -2.83 -4.49
C ASP A 82 -18.25 -3.14 -3.08
N ALA A 83 -19.45 -3.72 -2.96
CA ALA A 83 -19.99 -4.17 -1.67
C ALA A 83 -19.12 -5.25 -1.02
N GLN A 84 -18.68 -6.25 -1.80
CA GLN A 84 -17.78 -7.30 -1.33
C GLN A 84 -16.39 -6.75 -1.01
N VAL A 85 -15.88 -5.82 -1.81
CA VAL A 85 -14.60 -5.14 -1.54
C VAL A 85 -14.67 -4.35 -0.24
N MET A 86 -15.76 -3.62 0.01
CA MET A 86 -15.94 -2.89 1.28
C MET A 86 -15.96 -3.83 2.48
N GLU A 87 -16.72 -4.92 2.42
CA GLU A 87 -16.76 -5.93 3.49
C GLU A 87 -15.38 -6.56 3.74
N LEU A 88 -14.66 -6.88 2.67
CA LEU A 88 -13.28 -7.38 2.72
C LEU A 88 -12.36 -6.38 3.42
N LEU A 89 -12.39 -5.11 3.04
CA LEU A 89 -11.53 -4.06 3.60
C LEU A 89 -11.81 -3.84 5.09
N LEU A 90 -13.08 -3.77 5.48
CA LEU A 90 -13.48 -3.62 6.89
C LEU A 90 -13.00 -4.81 7.73
N THR A 91 -13.24 -6.03 7.25
CA THR A 91 -12.81 -7.26 7.93
C THR A 91 -11.28 -7.33 8.03
N LEU A 92 -10.57 -7.01 6.95
CA LEU A 92 -9.11 -6.98 6.92
C LEU A 92 -8.55 -5.99 7.92
N ARG A 93 -9.07 -4.75 7.91
CA ARG A 93 -8.63 -3.68 8.80
C ARG A 93 -8.91 -4.00 10.26
N GLY A 94 -10.05 -4.66 10.55
CA GLY A 94 -10.35 -5.20 11.87
C GLY A 94 -9.32 -6.25 12.33
N LYS A 95 -8.86 -7.11 11.41
CA LYS A 95 -7.89 -8.19 11.70
C LYS A 95 -6.46 -7.70 11.91
N ILE A 96 -5.99 -6.71 11.14
CA ILE A 96 -4.61 -6.20 11.18
C ILE A 96 -4.43 -4.89 11.97
N GLY A 97 -5.52 -4.25 12.38
CA GLY A 97 -5.53 -3.09 13.27
C GLY A 97 -5.98 -1.77 12.61
N LYS A 98 -6.60 -0.91 13.44
CA LYS A 98 -7.32 0.31 13.02
C LYS A 98 -6.46 1.57 12.78
N LYS A 99 -5.13 1.50 12.84
CA LYS A 99 -4.25 2.68 12.60
C LYS A 99 -3.51 2.59 11.27
N GLN A 100 -4.22 2.11 10.26
CA GLN A 100 -3.69 1.88 8.92
C GLN A 100 -4.77 2.22 7.89
N VAL A 101 -4.35 2.73 6.74
CA VAL A 101 -5.18 2.78 5.54
C VAL A 101 -4.98 1.50 4.74
N LEU A 102 -6.03 1.05 4.07
CA LEU A 102 -5.98 -0.02 3.09
C LEU A 102 -6.22 0.58 1.71
N ARG A 103 -5.23 0.46 0.83
CA ARG A 103 -5.29 0.98 -0.54
C ARG A 103 -5.37 -0.16 -1.54
N ARG A 104 -6.41 -0.17 -2.36
CA ARG A 104 -6.54 -1.06 -3.51
C ARG A 104 -5.65 -0.59 -4.67
N ASP A 105 -5.03 -1.54 -5.36
CA ASP A 105 -4.30 -1.34 -6.63
C ASP A 105 -4.61 -2.51 -7.59
N SER A 106 -5.11 -2.19 -8.78
CA SER A 106 -5.54 -3.19 -9.77
C SER A 106 -4.43 -3.65 -10.71
N ARG A 107 -3.23 -3.07 -10.68
CA ARG A 107 -2.14 -3.47 -11.61
C ARG A 107 -1.71 -4.92 -11.44
N LEU A 108 -1.87 -5.46 -10.23
CA LEU A 108 -1.59 -6.86 -9.90
C LEU A 108 -2.79 -7.80 -10.08
N ARG A 109 -3.92 -7.32 -10.64
CA ARG A 109 -5.15 -8.09 -10.84
C ARG A 109 -4.95 -9.39 -11.62
N ALA A 110 -4.14 -9.36 -12.67
CA ALA A 110 -3.85 -10.57 -13.46
C ALA A 110 -2.96 -11.58 -12.71
N ILE A 111 -2.06 -11.10 -11.83
CA ILE A 111 -1.18 -11.96 -11.03
C ILE A 111 -1.95 -12.56 -9.84
N ALA A 112 -2.79 -11.76 -9.18
CA ALA A 112 -3.59 -12.20 -8.05
C ALA A 112 -4.55 -13.35 -8.39
N ASP A 113 -4.98 -13.44 -9.65
CA ASP A 113 -5.90 -14.50 -10.11
C ASP A 113 -5.21 -15.78 -10.57
N ARG A 114 -3.88 -15.82 -10.59
CA ARG A 114 -3.16 -16.99 -11.07
C ARG A 114 -3.41 -18.18 -10.16
N PHE A 115 -3.64 -19.35 -10.75
CA PHE A 115 -3.75 -20.61 -10.01
C PHE A 115 -2.46 -20.98 -9.26
N ASP A 116 -1.30 -20.49 -9.74
CA ASP A 116 0.03 -20.69 -9.17
C ASP A 116 0.53 -19.48 -8.35
N LEU A 117 -0.38 -18.60 -7.88
CA LEU A 117 -0.03 -17.39 -7.12
C LEU A 117 0.94 -17.66 -5.97
N SER A 118 0.77 -18.77 -5.22
CA SER A 118 1.71 -19.12 -4.14
C SER A 118 3.14 -19.25 -4.63
N THR A 119 3.36 -19.87 -5.79
CA THR A 119 4.69 -20.02 -6.42
C THR A 119 5.26 -18.67 -6.84
N VAL A 120 4.41 -17.76 -7.33
CA VAL A 120 4.81 -16.38 -7.66
C VAL A 120 5.23 -15.62 -6.40
N LEU A 121 4.48 -15.74 -5.31
CA LEU A 121 4.81 -15.09 -4.04
C LEU A 121 6.06 -15.67 -3.38
N ASP A 122 6.33 -16.97 -3.58
CA ASP A 122 7.55 -17.64 -3.12
C ASP A 122 8.78 -17.28 -3.96
N ALA A 123 8.63 -16.52 -5.06
CA ALA A 123 9.76 -15.92 -5.75
C ALA A 123 10.50 -14.85 -4.91
N GLY A 124 9.87 -14.43 -3.80
CA GLY A 124 10.52 -13.68 -2.73
C GLY A 124 11.02 -12.30 -3.17
N ALA A 125 12.07 -11.84 -2.49
CA ALA A 125 12.60 -10.50 -2.66
C ALA A 125 13.27 -10.28 -4.02
N SER A 126 12.77 -9.30 -4.78
CA SER A 126 13.36 -8.88 -6.07
C SER A 126 14.29 -7.66 -5.95
N SER A 127 14.25 -6.94 -4.83
CA SER A 127 15.03 -5.73 -4.59
C SER A 127 15.26 -5.50 -3.09
N ALA A 128 16.21 -4.63 -2.74
CA ALA A 128 16.41 -4.22 -1.35
C ALA A 128 15.18 -3.49 -0.78
N ASP A 129 14.49 -2.68 -1.60
CA ASP A 129 13.25 -2.01 -1.18
C ASP A 129 12.14 -2.99 -0.83
N HIS A 130 12.04 -4.13 -1.53
CA HIS A 130 11.12 -5.20 -1.13
C HIS A 130 11.41 -5.61 0.31
N MET A 131 12.65 -6.05 0.57
CA MET A 131 13.05 -6.61 1.87
C MET A 131 12.69 -5.66 3.01
N LEU A 132 12.95 -4.35 2.84
CA LEU A 132 12.76 -3.34 3.87
C LEU A 132 11.30 -2.88 4.06
N ARG A 133 10.45 -3.01 3.04
CA ARG A 133 9.16 -2.28 3.02
C ARG A 133 7.93 -3.16 3.01
N ILE A 134 7.95 -4.28 2.27
CA ILE A 134 6.75 -5.12 2.10
C ILE A 134 6.81 -6.44 2.86
N ARG A 135 7.85 -6.64 3.70
CA ARG A 135 8.22 -7.92 4.37
C ARG A 135 8.80 -8.95 3.39
N PRO A 136 9.37 -10.08 3.86
CA PRO A 136 9.91 -11.12 2.98
C PRO A 136 8.89 -11.75 2.02
N TRP A 137 7.60 -11.68 2.38
CA TRP A 137 6.51 -12.23 1.58
C TRP A 137 5.30 -11.31 1.61
N SER A 138 4.52 -11.30 0.53
CA SER A 138 3.14 -10.81 0.53
C SER A 138 2.17 -11.92 0.92
N CYS A 139 1.00 -11.56 1.43
CA CYS A 139 -0.04 -12.50 1.83
C CYS A 139 -1.03 -12.70 0.68
N SER A 140 -1.36 -13.94 0.31
CA SER A 140 -2.53 -14.21 -0.52
C SER A 140 -3.76 -14.35 0.37
N LEU A 141 -4.87 -13.72 0.01
CA LEU A 141 -6.12 -13.86 0.74
C LEU A 141 -7.35 -13.96 -0.16
N THR A 142 -8.40 -14.59 0.37
CA THR A 142 -9.75 -14.57 -0.20
C THR A 142 -10.74 -14.02 0.83
N GLN A 143 -11.94 -13.62 0.40
CA GLN A 143 -12.96 -13.11 1.31
C GLN A 143 -13.35 -14.14 2.38
N GLU A 144 -13.40 -15.42 2.00
CA GLU A 144 -13.86 -16.52 2.85
C GLU A 144 -12.82 -16.95 3.89
N ASN A 145 -11.52 -16.84 3.57
CA ASN A 145 -10.44 -17.39 4.38
C ASN A 145 -9.51 -16.33 4.97
N LEU A 146 -9.86 -15.04 4.84
CA LEU A 146 -9.03 -13.90 5.22
C LEU A 146 -8.37 -14.07 6.59
N SER A 147 -9.17 -14.32 7.64
CA SER A 147 -8.64 -14.39 9.01
C SER A 147 -7.61 -15.50 9.17
N ALA A 148 -7.88 -16.69 8.63
CA ALA A 148 -6.99 -17.84 8.70
C ALA A 148 -5.71 -17.62 7.88
N GLN A 149 -5.80 -16.98 6.71
CA GLN A 149 -4.65 -16.67 5.86
C GLN A 149 -3.73 -15.61 6.47
N VAL A 150 -4.31 -14.59 7.14
CA VAL A 150 -3.52 -13.62 7.91
C VAL A 150 -2.83 -14.30 9.09
N ASP A 151 -3.51 -15.18 9.82
CA ASP A 151 -2.90 -15.89 10.96
C ASP A 151 -1.80 -16.87 10.50
N SER A 152 -2.01 -17.58 9.39
CA SER A 152 -0.99 -18.44 8.77
C SER A 152 0.24 -17.64 8.35
N TYR A 153 0.04 -16.45 7.77
CA TYR A 153 1.14 -15.54 7.46
C TYR A 153 1.91 -15.14 8.72
N ARG A 154 1.20 -14.70 9.78
CA ARG A 154 1.81 -14.29 11.05
C ARG A 154 2.62 -15.43 11.65
N GLN A 155 2.09 -16.65 11.66
CA GLN A 155 2.77 -17.84 12.16
C GLN A 155 4.03 -18.19 11.34
N ARG A 156 3.96 -18.10 10.01
CA ARG A 156 5.13 -18.25 9.13
C ARG A 156 6.20 -17.21 9.46
N TYR A 157 5.79 -15.95 9.61
CA TYR A 157 6.71 -14.87 9.94
C TYR A 157 7.34 -15.03 11.33
N ASP A 158 6.57 -15.43 12.34
CA ASP A 158 7.09 -15.67 13.70
C ASP A 158 8.11 -16.80 13.69
N SER A 159 7.82 -17.90 12.97
CA SER A 159 8.76 -19.01 12.81
C SER A 159 10.05 -18.57 12.11
N TYR A 160 9.92 -17.76 11.05
CA TYR A 160 11.05 -17.16 10.34
C TYR A 160 11.88 -16.24 11.25
N PHE A 161 11.22 -15.38 12.03
CA PHE A 161 11.90 -14.48 12.95
C PHE A 161 12.65 -15.25 14.03
N GLU A 162 12.00 -16.22 14.66
CA GLU A 162 12.61 -17.04 15.73
C GLU A 162 13.81 -17.85 15.25
N ALA A 163 13.76 -18.39 14.03
CA ALA A 163 14.88 -19.12 13.44
C ALA A 163 16.11 -18.23 13.16
N ASN A 164 15.91 -16.92 12.94
CA ASN A 164 16.95 -16.00 12.52
C ASN A 164 17.32 -14.93 13.57
N LYS A 165 16.61 -14.87 14.71
CA LYS A 165 16.80 -13.83 15.74
C LYS A 165 18.22 -13.72 16.30
N SER A 166 19.04 -14.76 16.18
CA SER A 166 20.46 -14.73 16.56
C SER A 166 21.29 -13.74 15.74
N LEU A 167 20.80 -13.34 14.56
CA LEU A 167 21.41 -12.33 13.68
C LEU A 167 20.98 -10.90 14.02
N LEU A 168 20.01 -10.72 14.94
CA LEU A 168 19.46 -9.43 15.29
C LEU A 168 20.49 -8.58 16.06
N PRO A 169 20.75 -7.33 15.64
CA PRO A 169 21.67 -6.46 16.38
C PRO A 169 21.14 -6.15 17.80
N PRO A 170 22.02 -6.00 18.81
CA PRO A 170 21.61 -5.67 20.17
C PRO A 170 20.78 -4.38 20.24
N GLY A 171 19.70 -4.40 21.03
CA GLY A 171 18.82 -3.24 21.23
C GLY A 171 17.82 -2.97 20.10
N TYR A 172 17.57 -3.96 19.24
CA TYR A 172 16.51 -3.97 18.24
C TYR A 172 15.55 -5.14 18.49
N GLY A 173 14.34 -5.06 17.93
CA GLY A 173 13.28 -6.06 18.08
C GLY A 173 12.51 -6.23 16.78
N SER A 174 11.59 -7.18 16.77
CA SER A 174 10.73 -7.46 15.60
C SER A 174 9.98 -6.21 15.15
N HIS A 175 9.88 -6.03 13.84
CA HIS A 175 9.04 -5.01 13.24
C HIS A 175 7.54 -5.33 13.27
N GLY A 176 7.13 -6.43 13.90
CA GLY A 176 5.78 -6.98 13.84
C GLY A 176 5.62 -8.00 12.71
N ASN A 177 4.61 -8.85 12.82
CA ASN A 177 4.36 -10.00 11.93
C ASN A 177 3.17 -9.80 10.99
N ASP A 178 2.57 -8.61 10.97
CA ASP A 178 1.49 -8.29 10.04
C ASP A 178 2.00 -8.16 8.60
N PRO A 179 1.30 -8.78 7.63
CA PRO A 179 1.53 -8.53 6.22
C PRO A 179 1.18 -7.09 5.84
N ARG A 180 1.99 -6.52 4.95
CA ARG A 180 1.79 -5.15 4.42
C ARG A 180 1.18 -5.11 3.03
N VAL A 181 1.25 -6.22 2.31
CA VAL A 181 0.77 -6.38 0.95
C VAL A 181 -0.06 -7.65 0.87
N PHE A 182 -1.27 -7.51 0.33
CA PHE A 182 -2.22 -8.59 0.15
C PHE A 182 -2.56 -8.74 -1.33
N LEU A 183 -2.49 -9.96 -1.84
CA LEU A 183 -2.94 -10.30 -3.19
C LEU A 183 -4.28 -11.01 -3.06
N VAL A 184 -5.28 -10.43 -3.71
CA VAL A 184 -6.68 -10.82 -3.58
C VAL A 184 -7.24 -11.10 -4.96
N PRO A 185 -7.61 -12.36 -5.27
CA PRO A 185 -8.27 -12.67 -6.52
C PRO A 185 -9.54 -11.83 -6.72
N GLY A 186 -9.82 -11.41 -7.94
CA GLY A 186 -10.95 -10.54 -8.26
C GLY A 186 -10.81 -9.07 -7.83
N VAL A 187 -9.70 -8.69 -7.17
CA VAL A 187 -9.44 -7.31 -6.72
C VAL A 187 -8.07 -6.80 -7.19
N GLY A 188 -7.04 -7.65 -7.14
CA GLY A 188 -5.65 -7.28 -7.35
C GLY A 188 -4.87 -7.21 -6.05
N MET A 189 -4.36 -6.03 -5.70
CA MET A 189 -3.53 -5.84 -4.52
C MET A 189 -4.19 -4.89 -3.53
N ILE A 190 -4.01 -5.16 -2.23
CA ILE A 190 -4.31 -4.24 -1.14
C ILE A 190 -3.02 -3.97 -0.38
N GLY A 191 -2.64 -2.70 -0.26
CA GLY A 191 -1.52 -2.24 0.57
C GLY A 191 -2.01 -1.71 1.91
N ALA A 192 -1.44 -2.19 3.01
CA ALA A 192 -1.72 -1.72 4.36
C ALA A 192 -0.56 -0.89 4.90
N ALA A 193 -0.82 0.38 5.20
CA ALA A 193 0.20 1.28 5.73
C ALA A 193 -0.42 2.40 6.58
N PRO A 194 0.38 3.09 7.43
CA PRO A 194 -0.11 4.24 8.20
C PRO A 194 -0.56 5.44 7.35
N THR A 195 -0.11 5.57 6.10
CA THR A 195 -0.47 6.70 5.22
C THR A 195 -0.73 6.23 3.80
N VAL A 196 -1.57 6.96 3.05
CA VAL A 196 -1.82 6.68 1.62
C VAL A 196 -0.52 6.72 0.81
N LYS A 197 0.37 7.67 1.10
CA LYS A 197 1.68 7.78 0.42
C LYS A 197 2.52 6.52 0.60
N GLU A 198 2.59 5.99 1.83
CA GLU A 198 3.31 4.74 2.08
C GLU A 198 2.60 3.56 1.41
N ALA A 199 1.27 3.47 1.49
CA ALA A 199 0.51 2.41 0.81
C ALA A 199 0.72 2.41 -0.72
N THR A 200 0.79 3.58 -1.36
CA THR A 200 1.12 3.72 -2.79
C THR A 200 2.54 3.23 -3.09
N MET A 201 3.52 3.60 -2.26
CA MET A 201 4.89 3.09 -2.40
C MET A 201 4.94 1.56 -2.26
N LEU A 202 4.18 0.97 -1.32
CA LEU A 202 4.08 -0.49 -1.21
C LEU A 202 3.48 -1.12 -2.47
N ALA A 203 2.49 -0.48 -3.09
CA ALA A 203 1.90 -0.96 -4.34
C ALA A 203 2.90 -0.96 -5.51
N ASP A 204 3.74 0.06 -5.63
CA ASP A 204 4.79 0.11 -6.66
C ASP A 204 5.85 -0.98 -6.45
N ILE A 205 6.31 -1.17 -5.21
CA ILE A 205 7.29 -2.21 -4.86
C ILE A 205 6.71 -3.61 -5.10
N ALA A 206 5.44 -3.82 -4.70
CA ALA A 206 4.74 -5.09 -4.92
C ALA A 206 4.52 -5.35 -6.40
N PHE A 207 4.13 -4.33 -7.17
CA PHE A 207 3.92 -4.45 -8.61
C PHE A 207 5.18 -4.92 -9.32
N HIS A 208 6.30 -4.24 -9.06
CA HIS A 208 7.61 -4.65 -9.59
C HIS A 208 7.96 -6.07 -9.15
N THR A 209 7.91 -6.34 -7.85
CA THR A 209 8.29 -7.64 -7.29
C THR A 209 7.51 -8.79 -7.90
N HIS A 210 6.19 -8.72 -7.89
CA HIS A 210 5.37 -9.85 -8.30
C HIS A 210 5.32 -9.98 -9.82
N SER A 211 5.58 -8.90 -10.57
CA SER A 211 5.84 -8.99 -12.00
C SER A 211 7.12 -9.77 -12.29
N VAL A 212 8.22 -9.49 -11.58
CA VAL A 212 9.46 -10.26 -11.67
C VAL A 212 9.21 -11.72 -11.27
N GLY A 213 8.54 -11.95 -10.15
CA GLY A 213 8.18 -13.31 -9.69
C GLY A 213 7.37 -14.09 -10.73
N ALA A 214 6.37 -13.46 -11.33
CA ALA A 214 5.57 -14.06 -12.39
C ALA A 214 6.42 -14.38 -13.63
N THR A 215 7.30 -13.48 -14.06
CA THR A 215 8.24 -13.74 -15.16
C THR A 215 9.17 -14.92 -14.86
N VAL A 216 9.68 -15.03 -13.64
CA VAL A 216 10.53 -16.16 -13.22
C VAL A 216 9.76 -17.47 -13.28
N VAL A 217 8.52 -17.52 -12.79
CA VAL A 217 7.67 -18.71 -12.86
C VAL A 217 7.35 -19.07 -14.31
N ASP A 218 6.98 -18.09 -15.14
CA ASP A 218 6.65 -18.30 -16.56
C ASP A 218 7.85 -18.85 -17.36
N CYS A 219 9.08 -18.43 -17.05
CA CYS A 219 10.28 -18.84 -17.79
C CYS A 219 10.94 -20.10 -17.23
N PHE A 220 10.96 -20.25 -15.90
CA PHE A 220 11.81 -21.25 -15.21
C PHE A 220 11.03 -22.20 -14.28
N ALA A 221 9.71 -22.02 -14.16
CA ALA A 221 8.78 -22.79 -13.31
C ALA A 221 9.00 -22.67 -11.79
N ARG A 222 10.25 -22.57 -11.30
CA ARG A 222 10.55 -22.41 -9.88
C ARG A 222 11.56 -21.30 -9.64
N PRO A 223 11.25 -20.33 -8.77
CA PRO A 223 12.22 -19.33 -8.37
C PRO A 223 13.31 -19.94 -7.49
N ARG A 224 14.50 -19.34 -7.53
CA ARG A 224 15.56 -19.54 -6.55
C ARG A 224 15.68 -18.25 -5.76
N THR A 225 15.56 -18.32 -4.45
CA THR A 225 15.65 -17.16 -3.55
C THR A 225 16.92 -17.24 -2.72
N LEU A 226 17.27 -16.11 -2.10
CA LEU A 226 18.29 -16.11 -1.05
C LEU A 226 17.82 -16.92 0.16
N PRO A 227 18.74 -17.52 0.93
CA PRO A 227 18.42 -18.11 2.22
C PRO A 227 17.75 -17.09 3.15
N ASP A 228 16.81 -17.56 3.96
CA ASP A 228 16.09 -16.73 4.94
C ASP A 228 17.02 -15.93 5.86
N SER A 229 18.18 -16.49 6.23
CA SER A 229 19.19 -15.81 7.07
C SER A 229 19.81 -14.58 6.39
N GLU A 230 19.99 -14.61 5.08
CA GLU A 230 20.52 -13.46 4.33
C GLU A 230 19.43 -12.40 4.13
N ILE A 231 18.20 -12.81 3.81
CA ILE A 231 17.05 -11.89 3.75
C ILE A 231 16.85 -11.19 5.10
N PHE A 232 16.93 -11.95 6.20
CA PHE A 232 16.82 -11.43 7.56
C PHE A 232 17.95 -10.44 7.88
N GLY A 233 19.19 -10.78 7.50
CA GLY A 233 20.35 -9.92 7.70
C GLY A 233 20.21 -8.57 6.99
N PHE A 234 19.56 -8.53 5.83
CA PHE A 234 19.25 -7.29 5.11
C PHE A 234 18.11 -6.49 5.77
N ASP A 235 16.99 -7.14 6.11
CA ASP A 235 15.85 -6.48 6.77
C ASP A 235 16.27 -5.83 8.11
N TYR A 236 17.13 -6.52 8.87
CA TYR A 236 17.63 -6.05 10.17
C TYR A 236 19.06 -5.47 10.11
N TRP A 237 19.47 -4.90 8.97
CA TRP A 237 20.80 -4.32 8.83
C TRP A 237 20.99 -3.09 9.74
N PRO A 238 22.04 -2.99 10.59
CA PRO A 238 22.14 -1.94 11.60
C PRO A 238 22.02 -0.50 11.09
N MET A 239 22.56 -0.20 9.90
CA MET A 239 22.49 1.15 9.34
C MET A 239 21.06 1.54 8.93
N GLU A 240 20.29 0.59 8.38
CA GLU A 240 18.89 0.83 8.04
C GLU A 240 18.04 0.96 9.32
N LEU A 241 18.28 0.08 10.29
CA LEU A 241 17.64 0.17 11.60
C LEU A 241 17.98 1.48 12.34
N TYR A 242 19.19 2.01 12.17
CA TYR A 242 19.59 3.32 12.70
C TYR A 242 18.84 4.47 12.03
N LYS A 243 18.69 4.45 10.69
CA LYS A 243 17.86 5.44 9.97
C LYS A 243 16.41 5.44 10.46
N LEU A 244 15.86 4.27 10.82
CA LEU A 244 14.53 4.19 11.41
C LEU A 244 14.45 4.89 12.78
N LYS A 245 15.50 4.82 13.61
CA LYS A 245 15.57 5.54 14.91
C LYS A 245 15.64 7.06 14.73
N LEU A 246 16.17 7.54 13.61
CA LEU A 246 16.25 8.97 13.29
C LEU A 246 14.93 9.57 12.78
N LYS A 247 13.94 8.73 12.40
CA LYS A 247 12.67 9.24 11.90
C LYS A 247 11.96 10.06 12.99
N PRO A 248 11.41 11.24 12.64
CA PRO A 248 10.60 11.99 13.59
C PRO A 248 9.39 11.15 14.01
N LYS A 249 8.95 11.37 15.25
CA LYS A 249 7.75 10.70 15.77
C LYS A 249 6.57 10.99 14.84
N ALA A 250 5.84 9.95 14.47
CA ALA A 250 4.64 10.11 13.64
C ALA A 250 3.62 11.04 14.32
N PRO A 251 2.92 11.89 13.56
CA PRO A 251 1.80 12.68 14.07
C PRO A 251 0.76 11.82 14.80
N ALA A 252 0.08 12.40 15.79
CA ALA A 252 -0.74 11.66 16.76
C ALA A 252 -1.89 10.85 16.15
N MET A 253 -2.44 11.31 15.02
CA MET A 253 -3.57 10.69 14.31
C MET A 253 -3.17 10.02 12.99
N THR A 254 -1.87 9.72 12.81
CA THR A 254 -1.40 8.97 11.64
C THR A 254 -2.16 7.64 11.53
N GLY A 255 -2.70 7.37 10.34
CA GLY A 255 -3.47 6.16 10.04
C GLY A 255 -4.93 6.20 10.47
N SER A 256 -5.37 7.26 11.17
CA SER A 256 -6.79 7.48 11.47
C SER A 256 -7.54 8.02 10.25
N ILE A 257 -8.81 7.64 10.12
CA ILE A 257 -9.69 8.03 9.02
C ILE A 257 -10.91 8.74 9.61
N VAL A 258 -11.12 10.01 9.27
CA VAL A 258 -12.17 10.85 9.87
C VAL A 258 -12.99 11.55 8.80
N ILE A 259 -14.32 11.44 8.89
CA ILE A 259 -15.25 12.20 8.06
C ILE A 259 -15.63 13.49 8.80
N VAL A 260 -15.52 14.64 8.12
CA VAL A 260 -15.90 15.95 8.66
C VAL A 260 -16.99 16.56 7.77
N THR A 261 -18.18 16.80 8.33
CA THR A 261 -19.26 17.50 7.62
C THR A 261 -19.20 19.01 7.86
N GLY A 262 -19.60 19.81 6.87
CA GLY A 262 -19.44 21.27 6.92
C GLY A 262 -17.97 21.68 6.75
N ALA A 263 -17.17 20.85 6.07
CA ALA A 263 -15.72 21.03 5.97
C ALA A 263 -15.29 22.13 4.98
N GLY A 264 -16.23 22.69 4.21
CA GLY A 264 -15.97 23.76 3.25
C GLY A 264 -15.76 25.12 3.91
N SER A 265 -16.21 25.33 5.15
CA SER A 265 -16.09 26.64 5.82
C SER A 265 -16.07 26.60 7.35
N GLY A 266 -15.79 27.76 7.94
CA GLY A 266 -15.94 28.02 9.38
C GLY A 266 -15.27 26.98 10.28
N ILE A 267 -16.04 26.50 11.26
CA ILE A 267 -15.58 25.55 12.29
C ILE A 267 -15.18 24.22 11.67
N GLY A 268 -15.97 23.69 10.72
CA GLY A 268 -15.70 22.40 10.09
C GLY A 268 -14.38 22.40 9.31
N ARG A 269 -14.11 23.48 8.54
CA ARG A 269 -12.81 23.68 7.90
C ARG A 269 -11.66 23.71 8.92
N GLY A 270 -11.82 24.47 9.99
CA GLY A 270 -10.82 24.56 11.06
C GLY A 270 -10.52 23.20 11.70
N ILE A 271 -11.55 22.40 11.98
CA ILE A 271 -11.40 21.03 12.50
C ILE A 271 -10.69 20.14 11.48
N ALA A 272 -11.09 20.18 10.21
CA ALA A 272 -10.46 19.38 9.17
C ALA A 272 -8.96 19.66 9.04
N LEU A 273 -8.58 20.94 8.99
CA LEU A 273 -7.17 21.36 8.92
C LEU A 273 -6.38 20.94 10.16
N TYR A 274 -6.99 21.05 11.35
CA TYR A 274 -6.36 20.61 12.58
C TYR A 274 -6.11 19.08 12.57
N LEU A 275 -7.11 18.28 12.19
CA LEU A 275 -6.96 16.83 12.04
C LEU A 275 -5.90 16.46 10.99
N GLY A 276 -5.86 17.18 9.87
CA GLY A 276 -4.83 17.04 8.84
C GLY A 276 -3.42 17.33 9.38
N SER A 277 -3.27 18.37 10.21
CA SER A 277 -2.00 18.67 10.89
C SER A 277 -1.54 17.58 11.86
N LEU A 278 -2.49 16.82 12.43
CA LEU A 278 -2.23 15.65 13.26
C LEU A 278 -2.01 14.36 12.44
N GLY A 279 -1.98 14.45 11.10
CA GLY A 279 -1.69 13.35 10.18
C GLY A 279 -2.87 12.43 9.89
N ALA A 280 -4.10 12.82 10.21
CA ALA A 280 -5.29 12.04 9.87
C ALA A 280 -5.58 12.06 8.36
N ASN A 281 -6.19 10.99 7.86
CA ASN A 281 -6.81 10.96 6.53
C ASN A 281 -8.22 11.52 6.69
N VAL A 282 -8.49 12.67 6.07
CA VAL A 282 -9.73 13.42 6.29
C VAL A 282 -10.62 13.34 5.04
N VAL A 283 -11.89 13.04 5.25
CA VAL A 283 -12.94 13.20 4.23
C VAL A 283 -13.66 14.51 4.47
N LEU A 284 -13.58 15.41 3.49
CA LEU A 284 -14.17 16.73 3.53
C LEU A 284 -15.56 16.65 2.89
N ALA A 285 -16.61 16.64 3.71
CA ALA A 285 -17.99 16.58 3.26
C ALA A 285 -18.69 17.94 3.43
N ASP A 286 -19.25 18.46 2.35
CA ASP A 286 -19.98 19.74 2.35
C ASP A 286 -20.87 19.84 1.10
N LEU A 287 -21.90 20.67 1.15
CA LEU A 287 -22.69 21.04 -0.02
C LEU A 287 -21.88 21.99 -0.94
N ASP A 288 -21.07 22.87 -0.36
CA ASP A 288 -20.25 23.84 -1.10
C ASP A 288 -18.96 23.21 -1.62
N LYS A 289 -19.00 22.76 -2.89
CA LYS A 289 -17.84 22.20 -3.58
C LYS A 289 -16.65 23.16 -3.66
N ASN A 290 -16.88 24.46 -3.85
CA ASN A 290 -15.78 25.43 -3.96
C ASN A 290 -15.10 25.62 -2.59
N GLY A 291 -15.88 25.61 -1.51
CA GLY A 291 -15.37 25.58 -0.14
C GLY A 291 -14.51 24.35 0.13
N LEU A 292 -14.92 23.17 -0.33
CA LEU A 292 -14.13 21.93 -0.23
C LEU A 292 -12.79 22.04 -0.97
N GLU A 293 -12.78 22.52 -2.21
CA GLU A 293 -11.56 22.71 -3.01
C GLU A 293 -10.61 23.72 -2.37
N ALA A 294 -11.14 24.80 -1.77
CA ALA A 294 -10.35 25.75 -1.01
C ALA A 294 -9.70 25.11 0.23
N THR A 295 -10.45 24.28 0.97
CA THR A 295 -9.91 23.53 2.11
C THR A 295 -8.83 22.54 1.65
N GLU A 296 -9.04 21.80 0.56
CA GLU A 296 -8.03 20.89 -0.01
C GLU A 296 -6.73 21.64 -0.38
N ALA A 297 -6.83 22.81 -0.99
CA ALA A 297 -5.66 23.62 -1.33
C ALA A 297 -4.83 23.98 -0.08
N GLU A 298 -5.47 24.19 1.07
CA GLU A 298 -4.77 24.39 2.34
C GLU A 298 -4.08 23.11 2.84
N PHE A 299 -4.68 21.93 2.65
CA PHE A 299 -4.00 20.65 2.95
C PHE A 299 -2.72 20.49 2.11
N VAL A 300 -2.80 20.78 0.80
CA VAL A 300 -1.65 20.72 -0.11
C VAL A 300 -0.57 21.72 0.30
N LYS A 301 -0.96 22.97 0.56
CA LYS A 301 -0.04 24.04 1.00
C LYS A 301 0.72 23.67 2.27
N ASN A 302 0.05 23.04 3.23
CA ASN A 302 0.63 22.65 4.51
C ASN A 302 1.26 21.25 4.50
N LYS A 303 1.23 20.53 3.36
CA LYS A 303 1.77 19.16 3.21
C LYS A 303 1.12 18.15 4.16
N TYR A 304 -0.17 18.33 4.44
CA TYR A 304 -0.98 17.35 5.17
C TYR A 304 -1.33 16.16 4.25
N PRO A 305 -1.79 15.02 4.80
CA PRO A 305 -2.31 13.92 3.98
C PRO A 305 -3.42 14.41 3.05
N GLN A 306 -3.38 14.06 1.77
CA GLN A 306 -4.38 14.51 0.80
C GLN A 306 -5.79 14.09 1.26
N PRO A 307 -6.74 15.03 1.36
CA PRO A 307 -8.10 14.70 1.76
C PRO A 307 -8.89 14.05 0.61
N LEU A 308 -9.99 13.38 0.96
CA LEU A 308 -11.02 12.96 0.00
C LEU A 308 -12.17 13.97 0.01
N LEU A 309 -12.61 14.42 -1.16
CA LEU A 309 -13.77 15.33 -1.27
C LEU A 309 -15.06 14.53 -1.42
N ALA A 310 -16.08 14.89 -0.63
CA ALA A 310 -17.42 14.30 -0.67
C ALA A 310 -18.49 15.41 -0.79
N PRO A 311 -18.63 16.03 -1.97
CA PRO A 311 -19.62 17.08 -2.18
C PRO A 311 -21.04 16.52 -2.16
N GLY A 312 -21.97 17.18 -1.47
CA GLY A 312 -23.39 16.85 -1.49
C GLY A 312 -24.15 17.22 -0.21
N ASP A 313 -25.49 17.19 -0.28
CA ASP A 313 -26.35 17.43 0.88
C ASP A 313 -26.34 16.19 1.80
N GLN A 314 -25.69 16.31 2.96
CA GLN A 314 -25.59 15.23 3.94
C GLN A 314 -26.92 14.93 4.66
N SER A 315 -28.01 15.65 4.38
CA SER A 315 -29.37 15.24 4.75
C SER A 315 -30.00 14.22 3.78
N ASP A 316 -29.40 13.98 2.62
CA ASP A 316 -29.79 12.93 1.67
C ASP A 316 -29.11 11.60 2.04
N GLU A 317 -29.91 10.56 2.30
CA GLU A 317 -29.42 9.24 2.69
C GLU A 317 -28.54 8.59 1.63
N ASN A 318 -28.78 8.84 0.34
CA ASN A 318 -27.94 8.31 -0.74
C ASN A 318 -26.56 8.98 -0.75
N VAL A 319 -26.51 10.29 -0.51
CA VAL A 319 -25.25 11.05 -0.43
C VAL A 319 -24.43 10.59 0.78
N VAL A 320 -25.08 10.36 1.92
CA VAL A 320 -24.41 9.82 3.12
C VAL A 320 -23.87 8.41 2.87
N ALA A 321 -24.68 7.55 2.26
CA ALA A 321 -24.28 6.19 1.90
C ALA A 321 -23.07 6.18 0.97
N ASP A 322 -23.06 7.02 -0.07
CA ASP A 322 -21.91 7.14 -0.97
C ASP A 322 -20.69 7.74 -0.26
N THR A 323 -20.86 8.78 0.57
CA THR A 323 -19.77 9.36 1.37
C THR A 323 -19.05 8.29 2.21
N VAL A 324 -19.82 7.43 2.89
CA VAL A 324 -19.28 6.31 3.68
C VAL A 324 -18.63 5.26 2.78
N ALA A 325 -19.27 4.88 1.67
CA ALA A 325 -18.74 3.90 0.74
C ALA A 325 -17.40 4.35 0.13
N GLN A 326 -17.32 5.58 -0.37
CA GLN A 326 -16.08 6.17 -0.90
C GLN A 326 -14.99 6.22 0.18
N THR A 327 -15.34 6.52 1.42
CA THR A 327 -14.38 6.51 2.54
C THR A 327 -13.77 5.12 2.72
N ILE A 328 -14.59 4.07 2.73
CA ILE A 328 -14.12 2.68 2.88
C ILE A 328 -13.30 2.25 1.67
N LEU A 329 -13.75 2.54 0.44
CA LEU A 329 -13.04 2.15 -0.77
C LEU A 329 -11.67 2.84 -0.93
N ASN A 330 -11.53 4.08 -0.44
CA ASN A 330 -10.28 4.84 -0.55
C ASN A 330 -9.30 4.57 0.60
N PHE A 331 -9.81 4.34 1.82
CA PHE A 331 -8.97 4.26 3.02
C PHE A 331 -9.10 2.96 3.82
N GLY A 332 -10.10 2.12 3.52
CA GLY A 332 -10.32 0.81 4.15
C GLY A 332 -11.18 0.81 5.41
N GLY A 333 -11.70 1.95 5.86
CA GLY A 333 -12.55 2.02 7.04
C GLY A 333 -12.77 3.43 7.57
N ILE A 334 -13.31 3.55 8.78
CA ILE A 334 -13.61 4.83 9.44
C ILE A 334 -13.27 4.72 10.93
N ASP A 335 -12.63 5.75 11.51
CA ASP A 335 -12.29 5.81 12.94
C ASP A 335 -13.00 6.94 13.69
N GLY A 336 -13.46 7.97 12.97
CA GLY A 336 -14.16 9.10 13.58
C GLY A 336 -15.12 9.81 12.64
N LEU A 337 -16.12 10.46 13.24
CA LEU A 337 -17.09 11.31 12.55
C LEU A 337 -17.13 12.66 13.28
N VAL A 338 -17.07 13.76 12.53
CA VAL A 338 -17.32 15.11 13.02
C VAL A 338 -18.62 15.59 12.37
N LEU A 339 -19.70 15.55 13.15
CA LEU A 339 -21.05 15.95 12.74
C LEU A 339 -21.20 17.46 12.95
N ASN A 340 -20.67 18.25 12.01
CA ASN A 340 -20.58 19.71 12.15
C ASN A 340 -21.47 20.49 11.15
N ALA A 341 -21.86 19.90 10.02
CA ALA A 341 -22.79 20.54 9.10
C ALA A 341 -24.07 20.98 9.84
N GLY A 342 -24.45 22.24 9.66
CA GLY A 342 -25.59 22.83 10.35
C GLY A 342 -25.94 24.20 9.78
N ILE A 343 -27.22 24.56 9.90
CA ILE A 343 -27.74 25.88 9.55
C ILE A 343 -28.44 26.51 10.75
N GLY A 344 -28.27 27.83 10.88
CA GLY A 344 -29.16 28.64 11.70
C GLY A 344 -30.47 28.86 10.95
N VAL A 345 -31.60 28.68 11.63
CA VAL A 345 -32.92 29.05 11.09
C VAL A 345 -33.34 30.37 11.75
N PRO A 346 -33.08 31.53 11.13
CA PRO A 346 -33.32 32.82 11.76
C PRO A 346 -34.81 33.17 11.77
N GLY A 347 -35.22 33.96 12.76
CA GLY A 347 -36.59 34.46 12.90
C GLY A 347 -37.15 34.27 14.31
N LYS A 348 -38.30 34.88 14.58
CA LYS A 348 -39.06 34.60 15.81
C LYS A 348 -39.81 33.28 15.68
N LEU A 349 -40.06 32.61 16.80
CA LEU A 349 -40.67 31.28 16.81
C LEU A 349 -42.09 31.29 16.22
N GLU A 350 -42.88 32.31 16.54
CA GLU A 350 -44.25 32.51 16.07
C GLU A 350 -44.34 32.90 14.58
N GLU A 351 -43.23 33.35 13.99
CA GLU A 351 -43.11 33.73 12.58
C GLU A 351 -42.48 32.60 11.74
N LEU A 352 -42.02 31.52 12.38
CA LEU A 352 -41.30 30.43 11.73
C LEU A 352 -42.23 29.54 10.92
N SER A 353 -42.01 29.45 9.61
CA SER A 353 -42.79 28.53 8.77
C SER A 353 -42.43 27.06 9.05
N ALA A 354 -43.40 26.17 8.86
CA ALA A 354 -43.18 24.73 8.95
C ALA A 354 -42.09 24.23 7.97
N GLN A 355 -41.92 24.89 6.82
CA GLN A 355 -40.88 24.56 5.85
C GLN A 355 -39.47 24.89 6.37
N GLN A 356 -39.29 26.07 6.96
CA GLN A 356 -38.01 26.47 7.57
C GLN A 356 -37.66 25.57 8.76
N TRP A 357 -38.65 25.26 9.60
CA TRP A 357 -38.48 24.30 10.70
C TRP A 357 -38.02 22.93 10.20
N ARG A 358 -38.70 22.37 9.18
CA ARG A 358 -38.31 21.09 8.58
C ARG A 358 -36.91 21.13 7.99
N LYS A 359 -36.54 22.18 7.24
CA LYS A 359 -35.17 22.29 6.70
C LYS A 359 -34.12 22.34 7.81
N GLY A 360 -34.41 23.01 8.93
CA GLY A 360 -33.55 22.98 10.12
C GLY A 360 -33.38 21.58 10.69
N LEU A 361 -34.48 20.81 10.82
CA LEU A 361 -34.41 19.42 11.27
C LEU A 361 -33.64 18.53 10.30
N GLU A 362 -33.87 18.66 8.99
CA GLU A 362 -33.17 17.85 7.98
C GLU A 362 -31.65 18.07 8.05
N VAL A 363 -31.22 19.33 8.10
CA VAL A 363 -29.78 19.63 8.10
C VAL A 363 -29.14 19.40 9.47
N ASN A 364 -29.76 19.83 10.57
CA ASN A 364 -29.11 19.81 11.88
C ASN A 364 -29.27 18.47 12.61
N LEU A 365 -30.33 17.70 12.32
CA LEU A 365 -30.64 16.45 13.02
C LEU A 365 -30.59 15.24 12.08
N THR A 366 -31.32 15.26 10.96
CA THR A 366 -31.37 14.09 10.06
C THR A 366 -29.99 13.77 9.49
N SER A 367 -29.22 14.79 9.05
CA SER A 367 -27.86 14.56 8.52
C SER A 367 -26.93 13.86 9.52
N ALA A 368 -26.95 14.30 10.78
CA ALA A 368 -26.15 13.73 11.87
C ALA A 368 -26.59 12.29 12.18
N PHE A 369 -27.89 12.04 12.21
CA PHE A 369 -28.46 10.70 12.39
C PHE A 369 -28.02 9.75 11.26
N LEU A 370 -28.18 10.16 9.99
CA LEU A 370 -27.83 9.34 8.84
C LEU A 370 -26.34 9.00 8.86
N LEU A 371 -25.46 9.98 9.02
CA LEU A 371 -24.02 9.71 9.03
C LEU A 371 -23.62 8.80 10.20
N THR A 372 -24.27 8.95 11.37
CA THR A 372 -24.07 8.04 12.50
C THR A 372 -24.55 6.62 12.17
N LYS A 373 -25.74 6.46 11.59
CA LYS A 373 -26.32 5.16 11.20
C LYS A 373 -25.39 4.39 10.27
N TYR A 374 -24.84 5.04 9.24
CA TYR A 374 -23.96 4.40 8.28
C TYR A 374 -22.54 4.22 8.82
N GLY A 375 -21.99 5.23 9.50
CA GLY A 375 -20.66 5.16 10.11
C GLY A 375 -20.56 4.07 11.18
N MET A 376 -21.58 3.91 12.04
CA MET A 376 -21.60 2.82 13.03
C MET A 376 -21.59 1.43 12.39
N LYS A 377 -22.23 1.25 11.23
CA LYS A 377 -22.16 -0.04 10.51
C LYS A 377 -20.75 -0.34 10.03
N ALA A 378 -20.02 0.68 9.57
CA ALA A 378 -18.64 0.55 9.10
C ALA A 378 -17.60 0.42 10.23
N MET A 379 -17.92 0.90 11.43
CA MET A 379 -17.00 0.89 12.59
C MET A 379 -17.09 -0.37 13.47
N ARG A 380 -18.15 -1.16 13.30
CA ARG A 380 -18.32 -2.48 13.93
C ARG A 380 -17.22 -3.42 13.49
#